data_AF-A0A7X9GEL1-F1
#
_entry.id   AF-A0A7X9GEL1-F1
#
_cell.length_a   1.000
_cell.length_b   1.000
_cell.length_c   1.000
_cell.angle_alpha   90.00
_cell.angle_beta   90.00
_cell.angle_gamma   90.00
#
_symmetry.space_group_name_H-M   'P 1'
#
loop_
_entity.id
_entity.type
_entity.pdbx_description
1 polymer ?
#
loop_
_entity_poly.entity_id
_entity_poly.type
_entity_poly.pdbx_seq_one_letter_code
_entity_poly.pdbx_strand_id
1 'polypeptide(L)'
;MKKLLVLMIALVMALCLAACGGEDTPEAAHWPYENVTQDQIQAIADVLTELEPLYNEAVVLAEENGWEADETAVQELNTIYVLLDAGKHGVAAPSEYGETSKEDMDVVVEQYQVILGAMPDLIAKLSEPYEN
;
A
#
# COMPACT_ATOMS: atom_id res chain seq x y z
N MET A 1 0.70 0.30 46.78
CA MET A 1 1.62 -0.64 46.09
C MET A 1 1.31 -0.66 44.60
N LYS A 2 1.94 0.19 43.78
CA LYS A 2 1.88 0.14 42.29
C LYS A 2 2.79 1.18 41.60
N LYS A 3 3.31 2.18 42.31
CA LYS A 3 4.22 3.21 41.75
C LYS A 3 5.72 2.93 41.94
N LEU A 4 6.07 1.79 42.57
CA LEU A 4 7.47 1.40 42.83
C LEU A 4 8.07 0.48 41.75
N LEU A 5 7.26 -0.03 40.81
CA LEU A 5 7.73 -0.93 39.74
C LEU A 5 8.34 -0.20 38.54
N VAL A 6 8.10 1.10 38.38
CA VAL A 6 8.59 1.87 37.22
C VAL A 6 10.08 2.23 37.34
N LEU A 7 10.64 2.22 38.56
CA LEU A 7 12.00 2.70 38.82
C LEU A 7 13.10 1.62 38.73
N MET A 8 12.75 0.34 38.59
CA MET A 8 13.73 -0.77 38.52
C MET A 8 14.07 -1.22 37.09
N ILE A 9 13.31 -0.80 36.07
CA ILE A 9 13.58 -1.20 34.67
C ILE A 9 14.63 -0.30 34.00
N ALA A 10 14.92 0.88 34.56
CA ALA A 10 15.91 1.80 34.00
C ALA A 10 17.37 1.48 34.36
N LEU A 11 17.65 0.54 35.28
CA LEU A 11 19.00 0.34 35.82
C LEU A 11 19.76 -0.87 35.25
N VAL A 12 19.15 -1.73 34.43
CA VAL A 12 19.82 -2.94 33.90
C VAL A 12 20.37 -2.74 32.48
N MET A 13 20.03 -1.65 31.79
CA MET A 13 20.52 -1.36 30.43
C MET A 13 21.88 -0.64 30.40
N ALA A 14 22.67 -0.71 31.48
CA ALA A 14 23.94 0.03 31.60
C ALA A 14 25.19 -0.86 31.74
N LEU A 15 25.11 -2.18 31.55
CA LEU A 15 26.24 -3.08 31.90
C LEU A 15 26.69 -4.10 30.83
N CYS A 16 26.31 -3.96 29.56
CA CYS A 16 26.75 -4.94 28.53
C CYS A 16 27.59 -4.41 27.36
N LEU A 17 28.04 -3.15 27.32
CA LEU A 17 28.91 -2.70 26.22
C LEU A 17 30.33 -2.38 26.67
N ALA A 18 31.12 -3.43 26.83
CA ALA A 18 32.57 -3.38 26.65
C ALA A 18 33.09 -4.77 26.25
N ALA A 19 32.90 -5.18 24.99
CA ALA A 19 33.81 -6.09 24.25
C ALA A 19 33.25 -6.42 22.85
N CYS A 20 34.14 -6.33 21.85
CA CYS A 20 33.97 -6.58 20.41
C CYS A 20 33.24 -5.51 19.60
N GLY A 21 34.02 -4.79 18.80
CA GLY A 21 33.53 -4.08 17.63
C GLY A 21 32.94 -5.05 16.63
N GLY A 22 31.69 -4.81 16.29
CA GLY A 22 30.99 -5.27 15.11
C GLY A 22 29.93 -4.21 14.86
N GLU A 23 29.89 -3.66 13.65
CA GLU A 23 28.88 -2.70 13.23
C GLU A 23 27.51 -3.38 13.27
N ASP A 24 26.79 -3.27 14.39
CA ASP A 24 25.39 -3.68 14.52
C ASP A 24 24.52 -2.68 13.74
N THR A 25 24.67 -2.70 12.42
CA THR A 25 23.58 -2.33 11.53
C THR A 25 22.46 -3.34 11.81
N PRO A 26 21.21 -2.94 12.10
CA PRO A 26 20.14 -3.90 12.18
C PRO A 26 20.13 -4.68 10.85
N GLU A 27 20.45 -5.97 10.93
CA GLU A 27 20.49 -6.88 9.80
C GLU A 27 19.11 -6.78 9.14
N ALA A 28 19.05 -6.09 7.99
CA ALA A 28 17.82 -5.97 7.23
C ALA A 28 17.28 -7.39 7.04
N ALA A 29 16.05 -7.64 7.48
CA ALA A 29 15.46 -8.97 7.40
C ALA A 29 15.68 -9.52 5.99
N HIS A 30 16.33 -10.68 5.89
CA HIS A 30 16.71 -11.26 4.60
C HIS A 30 15.48 -11.43 3.71
N TRP A 31 15.43 -10.69 2.60
CA TRP A 31 14.33 -10.75 1.64
C TRP A 31 14.27 -12.13 0.98
N PRO A 32 13.19 -12.92 1.16
CA PRO A 32 13.17 -14.32 0.77
C PRO A 32 12.70 -14.56 -0.67
N TYR A 33 12.40 -13.51 -1.44
CA TYR A 33 11.81 -13.62 -2.78
C TYR A 33 12.85 -13.34 -3.86
N GLU A 34 12.94 -14.24 -4.84
CA GLU A 34 13.90 -14.11 -5.94
C GLU A 34 13.37 -13.27 -7.10
N ASN A 35 12.05 -13.18 -7.28
CA ASN A 35 11.39 -12.62 -8.46
C ASN A 35 10.78 -11.23 -8.27
N VAL A 36 10.68 -10.76 -7.02
CA VAL A 36 10.24 -9.40 -6.68
C VAL A 36 11.21 -8.81 -5.66
N THR A 37 11.44 -7.50 -5.71
CA THR A 37 12.33 -6.81 -4.75
C THR A 37 11.51 -6.13 -3.65
N GLN A 38 12.15 -5.86 -2.51
CA GLN A 38 11.51 -5.12 -1.42
C GLN A 38 11.09 -3.71 -1.88
N ASP A 39 11.90 -3.05 -2.69
CA ASP A 39 11.61 -1.70 -3.20
C ASP A 39 10.39 -1.68 -4.12
N GLN A 40 10.22 -2.72 -4.97
CA GLN A 40 9.02 -2.85 -5.82
C GLN A 40 7.75 -3.04 -4.98
N ILE A 41 7.81 -3.89 -3.94
CA ILE A 41 6.68 -4.07 -3.02
C ILE A 41 6.37 -2.78 -2.27
N GLN A 42 7.39 -2.07 -1.81
CA GLN A 42 7.20 -0.78 -1.14
C GLN A 42 6.59 0.25 -2.08
N ALA A 43 7.03 0.32 -3.34
CA ALA A 43 6.46 1.23 -4.33
C ALA A 43 4.96 0.98 -4.57
N ILE A 44 4.54 -0.29 -4.66
CA ILE A 44 3.12 -0.64 -4.75
C ILE A 44 2.39 -0.25 -3.46
N ALA A 45 2.96 -0.53 -2.29
CA ALA A 45 2.36 -0.18 -1.00
C ALA A 45 2.14 1.33 -0.83
N ASP A 46 3.11 2.14 -1.27
CA ASP A 46 3.02 3.60 -1.25
C ASP A 46 1.88 4.08 -2.16
N VAL A 47 1.79 3.54 -3.38
CA VAL A 47 0.68 3.86 -4.30
C VAL A 47 -0.67 3.47 -3.71
N LEU A 48 -0.81 2.27 -3.14
CA LEU A 48 -2.07 1.82 -2.53
C LEU A 48 -2.52 2.72 -1.37
N THR A 49 -1.56 3.22 -0.58
CA THR A 49 -1.82 4.15 0.53
C THR A 49 -2.46 5.45 0.04
N GLU A 50 -2.03 5.94 -1.12
CA GLU A 50 -2.59 7.14 -1.75
C GLU A 50 -3.88 6.86 -2.54
N LEU A 51 -3.96 5.70 -3.21
CA LEU A 51 -5.06 5.33 -4.08
C LEU A 51 -6.35 5.02 -3.30
N GLU A 52 -6.24 4.37 -2.14
CA GLU A 52 -7.41 3.98 -1.33
C GLU A 52 -8.32 5.16 -0.92
N PRO A 53 -7.81 6.25 -0.32
CA PRO A 53 -8.68 7.39 0.02
C PRO A 53 -9.32 8.04 -1.22
N LEU A 54 -8.60 8.11 -2.35
CA LEU A 54 -9.13 8.66 -3.59
C LEU A 54 -10.25 7.78 -4.18
N TYR A 55 -10.09 6.46 -4.11
CA TYR A 55 -11.14 5.53 -4.52
C TYR A 55 -12.39 5.69 -3.65
N ASN A 56 -12.22 5.78 -2.33
CA ASN A 56 -13.35 5.98 -1.41
C ASN A 56 -14.08 7.31 -1.69
N GLU A 57 -13.34 8.38 -1.99
CA GLU A 57 -13.93 9.66 -2.42
C GLU A 57 -14.72 9.52 -3.71
N ALA A 58 -14.14 8.87 -4.72
CA ALA A 58 -14.80 8.63 -6.00
C ALA A 58 -16.12 7.85 -5.84
N VAL A 59 -16.14 6.81 -4.99
CA VAL A 59 -17.36 6.05 -4.68
C VAL A 59 -18.43 6.94 -4.05
N VAL A 60 -18.07 7.73 -3.03
CA VAL A 60 -19.01 8.66 -2.38
C VAL A 60 -19.59 9.66 -3.38
N LEU A 61 -18.75 10.25 -4.24
CA LEU A 61 -19.20 11.19 -5.26
C LEU A 61 -20.13 10.51 -6.29
N ALA A 62 -19.83 9.28 -6.69
CA ALA A 62 -20.68 8.52 -7.59
C ALA A 62 -22.09 8.30 -6.99
N GLU A 63 -22.16 7.93 -5.71
CA GLU A 63 -23.43 7.78 -4.99
C GLU A 63 -24.18 9.12 -4.86
N GLU A 64 -23.49 10.18 -4.42
CA GLU A 64 -24.08 11.51 -4.18
C GLU A 64 -24.60 12.16 -5.47
N ASN A 65 -23.93 11.93 -6.60
CA ASN A 65 -24.27 12.54 -7.89
C ASN A 65 -25.06 11.62 -8.84
N GLY A 66 -25.44 10.42 -8.38
CA GLY A 66 -26.37 9.54 -9.09
C GLY A 66 -25.76 8.72 -10.23
N TRP A 67 -24.46 8.42 -10.18
CA TRP A 67 -23.73 7.63 -11.18
C TRP A 67 -23.93 6.12 -11.03
N GLU A 68 -24.62 5.64 -9.99
CA GLU A 68 -24.80 4.20 -9.69
C GLU A 68 -25.47 3.39 -10.81
N ALA A 69 -26.20 4.06 -11.72
CA ALA A 69 -26.86 3.42 -12.85
C ALA A 69 -26.05 3.48 -14.16
N ASP A 70 -24.95 4.25 -14.20
CA ASP A 70 -24.06 4.29 -15.37
C ASP A 70 -23.12 3.08 -15.33
N GLU A 71 -23.34 2.13 -16.24
CA GLU A 71 -22.57 0.88 -16.31
C GLU A 71 -21.07 1.13 -16.46
N THR A 72 -20.68 2.21 -17.15
CA THR A 72 -19.27 2.55 -17.38
C THR A 72 -18.62 3.01 -16.09
N ALA A 73 -19.20 3.97 -15.36
CA ALA A 73 -18.71 4.44 -14.08
C ALA A 73 -18.64 3.32 -13.04
N VAL A 74 -19.68 2.48 -12.98
CA VAL A 74 -19.69 1.29 -12.09
C VAL A 74 -18.57 0.33 -12.45
N GLN A 75 -18.32 0.08 -13.73
CA GLN A 75 -17.22 -0.77 -14.17
C GLN A 75 -15.85 -0.18 -13.84
N GLU A 76 -15.66 1.12 -14.04
CA GLU A 76 -14.42 1.85 -13.70
C GLU A 76 -14.11 1.71 -12.21
N LEU A 77 -15.08 2.02 -11.34
CA LEU A 77 -14.92 1.91 -9.88
C LEU A 77 -14.65 0.47 -9.43
N ASN A 78 -15.40 -0.51 -9.95
CA ASN A 78 -15.17 -1.92 -9.62
C ASN A 78 -13.80 -2.42 -10.07
N THR A 79 -13.31 -1.95 -11.22
CA THR A 79 -11.97 -2.30 -11.71
C THR A 79 -10.90 -1.77 -10.75
N ILE A 80 -11.02 -0.52 -10.32
CA ILE A 80 -10.10 0.08 -9.34
C ILE A 80 -10.16 -0.66 -8.01
N TYR A 81 -11.36 -1.02 -7.53
CA TYR A 81 -11.53 -1.81 -6.30
C TYR A 81 -10.80 -3.16 -6.37
N VAL A 82 -10.97 -3.91 -7.46
CA VAL A 82 -10.32 -5.21 -7.64
C VAL A 82 -8.80 -5.06 -7.66
N LEU A 83 -8.28 -4.00 -8.29
CA LEU A 83 -6.85 -3.71 -8.33
C LEU A 83 -6.31 -3.30 -6.96
N LEU A 84 -7.04 -2.49 -6.20
CA LEU A 84 -6.72 -2.16 -4.81
C LEU A 84 -6.64 -3.42 -3.94
N ASP A 85 -7.62 -4.32 -4.04
CA ASP A 85 -7.64 -5.58 -3.28
C ASP A 85 -6.48 -6.50 -3.67
N ALA A 86 -6.25 -6.69 -4.97
CA ALA A 86 -5.15 -7.49 -5.48
C ALA A 86 -3.78 -6.93 -5.04
N GLY A 87 -3.60 -5.61 -5.11
CA GLY A 87 -2.38 -4.95 -4.67
C GLY A 87 -2.13 -5.14 -3.18
N LYS A 88 -3.17 -4.99 -2.34
CA LYS A 88 -3.07 -5.22 -0.89
C LYS A 88 -2.67 -6.66 -0.58
N HIS A 89 -3.25 -7.64 -1.27
CA HIS A 89 -2.87 -9.03 -1.13
C HIS A 89 -1.41 -9.27 -1.57
N GLY A 90 -1.00 -8.74 -2.73
CA GLY A 90 0.38 -8.87 -3.21
C GLY A 90 1.41 -8.20 -2.32
N VAL A 91 1.10 -7.05 -1.71
CA VAL A 91 1.99 -6.39 -0.75
C VAL A 91 2.09 -7.20 0.56
N ALA A 92 0.97 -7.73 1.06
CA ALA A 92 0.96 -8.54 2.28
C ALA A 92 1.65 -9.90 2.10
N ALA A 93 1.60 -10.45 0.89
CA ALA A 93 2.18 -11.73 0.52
C ALA A 93 2.86 -11.64 -0.86
N PRO A 94 4.12 -11.17 -0.95
CA PRO A 94 4.83 -11.02 -2.23
C PRO A 94 4.96 -12.31 -3.06
N SER A 95 4.80 -13.48 -2.46
CA SER A 95 4.71 -14.76 -3.18
C SER A 95 3.51 -14.86 -4.12
N GLU A 96 2.45 -14.07 -3.92
CA GLU A 96 1.26 -14.05 -4.77
C GLU A 96 1.53 -13.46 -6.16
N TYR A 97 2.63 -12.72 -6.34
CA TYR A 97 3.09 -12.34 -7.68
C TYR A 97 3.61 -13.54 -8.48
N GLY A 98 3.72 -14.73 -7.88
CA GLY A 98 3.94 -15.99 -8.56
C GLY A 98 5.23 -15.98 -9.38
N GLU A 99 5.11 -16.26 -10.67
CA GLU A 99 6.22 -16.31 -11.64
C GLU A 99 6.49 -14.95 -12.32
N THR A 100 5.85 -13.86 -11.86
CA THR A 100 6.11 -12.52 -12.41
C THR A 100 7.57 -12.19 -12.21
N SER A 101 8.28 -11.87 -13.30
CA SER A 101 9.71 -11.57 -13.26
C SER A 101 9.97 -10.20 -12.62
N LYS A 102 11.21 -9.93 -12.21
CA LYS A 102 11.56 -8.61 -11.65
C LYS A 102 11.28 -7.47 -12.65
N GLU A 103 11.55 -7.68 -13.92
CA GLU A 103 11.30 -6.69 -14.98
C GLU A 103 9.79 -6.48 -15.18
N ASP A 104 9.01 -7.56 -15.16
CA ASP A 104 7.55 -7.45 -15.24
C ASP A 104 6.95 -6.81 -13.98
N MET A 105 7.59 -6.98 -12.82
CA MET A 105 7.18 -6.29 -11.58
C MET A 105 7.39 -4.78 -11.67
N ASP A 106 8.38 -4.29 -12.42
CA ASP A 106 8.49 -2.85 -12.69
C ASP A 106 7.28 -2.35 -13.51
N VAL A 107 6.82 -3.14 -14.48
CA VAL A 107 5.58 -2.83 -15.23
C VAL A 107 4.36 -2.84 -14.31
N VAL A 108 4.27 -3.76 -13.36
CA VAL A 108 3.19 -3.77 -12.36
C VAL A 108 3.22 -2.50 -11.51
N VAL A 109 4.40 -2.07 -11.03
CA VAL A 109 4.55 -0.81 -10.29
C VAL A 109 4.07 0.38 -11.14
N GLU A 110 4.49 0.46 -12.41
CA GLU A 110 4.05 1.52 -13.33
C GLU A 110 2.53 1.51 -13.54
N GLN A 111 1.90 0.33 -13.65
CA GLN A 111 0.44 0.23 -13.80
C GLN A 111 -0.30 0.79 -12.59
N TYR A 112 0.15 0.49 -11.36
CA TYR A 112 -0.42 1.09 -10.16
C TYR A 112 -0.27 2.61 -10.16
N GLN A 113 0.89 3.14 -10.57
CA GLN A 113 1.12 4.58 -10.68
C GLN A 113 0.22 5.24 -11.73
N VAL A 114 -0.02 4.58 -12.87
CA VAL A 114 -0.96 5.08 -13.89
C VAL A 114 -2.38 5.16 -13.34
N ILE A 115 -2.83 4.14 -12.60
CA ILE A 115 -4.15 4.15 -11.96
C ILE A 115 -4.27 5.31 -10.96
N LEU A 116 -3.27 5.48 -10.09
CA LEU A 116 -3.22 6.60 -9.15
C LEU A 116 -3.29 7.95 -9.87
N GLY A 117 -2.53 8.11 -10.96
CA GLY A 117 -2.53 9.32 -11.77
C GLY A 117 -3.85 9.62 -12.47
N ALA A 118 -4.67 8.61 -12.74
CA ALA A 118 -5.98 8.75 -13.38
C ALA A 118 -7.11 9.11 -12.40
N MET A 119 -6.91 8.90 -11.09
CA MET A 119 -7.94 9.15 -10.08
C MET A 119 -8.48 10.59 -10.05
N PRO A 120 -7.67 11.65 -10.19
CA PRO A 120 -8.19 13.02 -10.18
C PRO A 120 -9.22 13.29 -11.29
N ASP A 121 -9.02 12.73 -12.48
CA ASP A 121 -9.94 12.90 -13.61
C ASP A 121 -11.25 12.14 -13.38
N LEU A 122 -11.17 10.93 -12.81
CA LEU A 122 -12.36 10.16 -12.42
C LEU A 122 -13.15 10.87 -11.33
N ILE A 123 -12.48 11.39 -10.30
CA ILE A 123 -13.12 12.18 -9.24
C ILE A 123 -13.79 13.42 -9.83
N ALA A 124 -13.10 14.15 -10.72
CA ALA A 124 -13.68 15.32 -11.38
C ALA A 124 -14.96 14.97 -12.17
N LYS A 125 -14.94 13.86 -12.94
CA LYS A 125 -16.13 13.36 -13.63
C LYS A 125 -17.28 13.05 -12.66
N LEU A 126 -17.01 12.27 -11.62
CA LEU A 126 -18.04 11.81 -10.66
C LEU A 126 -18.54 12.91 -9.72
N SER A 127 -17.79 14.01 -9.60
CA SER A 127 -18.19 15.17 -8.81
C SER A 127 -19.31 15.99 -9.45
N GLU A 128 -19.54 15.84 -10.75
CA GLU A 128 -20.64 16.48 -11.46
C GLU A 128 -21.91 15.61 -11.36
N PRO A 129 -23.11 16.20 -11.27
CA PRO A 129 -24.36 15.46 -11.34
C PRO A 129 -24.46 14.63 -12.62
N TYR A 130 -24.90 13.38 -12.51
CA TYR A 130 -25.07 12.52 -13.68
C TYR A 130 -26.15 13.06 -14.64
N GLU A 131 -25.78 13.27 -15.90
CA GLU A 131 -26.68 13.68 -16.99
C GLU A 131 -26.87 12.51 -17.96
N ASN A 132 -28.09 11.95 -18.03
CA ASN A 132 -28.46 10.84 -18.91
C ASN A 132 -28.48 11.21 -20.40
#